data_AF-A0A2E8GN11-F1
#
_entry.id   AF-A0A2E8GN11-F1
#
_cell.length_a   1.000
_cell.length_b   1.000
_cell.length_c   1.000
_cell.angle_alpha   90.00
_cell.angle_beta   90.00
_cell.angle_gamma   90.00
#
_symmetry.space_group_name_H-M   'P 1'
#
loop_
_entity.id
_entity.type
_entity.pdbx_description
1 polymer ?
#
loop_
_entity_poly.entity_id
_entity_poly.type
_entity_poly.pdbx_seq_one_letter_code
_entity_poly.pdbx_strand_id
1 'polypeptide(L)'
;MCIILQEGKTPHHENHPSIRMPASFRPAILCLLLLPLLAALTASAQRRTDFELGQLVLSRNCPLPDGPDLTLKSPEAILKSVENPDCPHFNSVQLIQATVTNLSSEVQSVGIEIVVKLDGEQQREQSLRKRVMIPPFDLARVLHDIKLDEVGVYRISVKLWSEKFRQVLLETKPGDERRFYIASEQDIALVRNAMGTSTGGDIMHKLEFEPPDLRWESAQVIPKHILRGETMRMRLNLMNVGGDIIRDVRSKVEIFNTRQPRRRTVVATPVTPVMAPGEVVTYELKYVLPEDQLLGVYKIAATADPDNLLKEVKENNNEIKSDDLKLSDIKLLLPPENFMFEENGLFLFQWDSLAYGEFKIQVGVDKKFEDAGAYFDLPQGDRWIADKELVPLSGELPGMAMGLMESFEQNKLHWRVVGRQASGRQAISEIRSFTVKPAKPEG
;
A
#
# COMPACT_ATOMS: atom_id res chain seq x y z
N MET A 1 40.67 -28.98 12.30
CA MET A 1 40.21 -30.37 12.14
C MET A 1 39.67 -30.49 10.73
N CYS A 2 40.55 -30.81 9.77
CA CYS A 2 40.23 -31.05 8.37
C CYS A 2 40.03 -32.55 8.20
N ILE A 3 38.98 -32.97 7.51
CA ILE A 3 38.82 -34.35 7.05
C ILE A 3 38.70 -34.32 5.53
N ILE A 4 39.69 -34.96 4.92
CA ILE A 4 39.84 -35.35 3.53
C ILE A 4 39.04 -36.64 3.34
N LEU A 5 38.38 -36.82 2.20
CA LEU A 5 37.99 -38.15 1.71
C LEU A 5 38.48 -38.35 0.26
N GLN A 6 39.28 -39.40 0.11
CA GLN A 6 39.94 -39.87 -1.09
C GLN A 6 39.08 -40.84 -1.92
N GLU A 7 39.54 -41.02 -3.15
CA GLU A 7 39.09 -41.81 -4.30
C GLU A 7 38.85 -43.33 -4.09
N GLY A 8 38.07 -43.91 -5.02
CA GLY A 8 37.94 -45.35 -5.23
C GLY A 8 38.01 -45.76 -6.71
N LYS A 9 39.20 -46.23 -7.13
CA LYS A 9 39.58 -47.30 -8.08
C LYS A 9 38.69 -47.71 -9.28
N THR A 10 39.33 -47.75 -10.45
CA THR A 10 39.04 -48.61 -11.64
C THR A 10 39.61 -50.03 -11.45
N PRO A 11 39.26 -51.04 -12.30
CA PRO A 11 40.11 -51.38 -13.47
C PRO A 11 39.42 -52.11 -14.67
N HIS A 12 40.04 -52.05 -15.85
CA HIS A 12 40.48 -53.19 -16.70
C HIS A 12 40.43 -52.97 -18.24
N HIS A 13 41.59 -53.27 -18.86
CA HIS A 13 41.87 -53.95 -20.16
C HIS A 13 41.29 -53.41 -21.48
N GLU A 14 41.96 -53.43 -22.64
CA GLU A 14 43.32 -53.77 -23.11
C GLU A 14 43.38 -53.44 -24.63
N ASN A 15 44.57 -53.53 -25.23
CA ASN A 15 44.87 -53.73 -26.67
C ASN A 15 45.25 -52.54 -27.59
N HIS A 16 46.57 -52.26 -27.61
CA HIS A 16 47.53 -52.50 -28.73
C HIS A 16 47.47 -51.64 -30.04
N PRO A 17 48.54 -51.59 -30.88
CA PRO A 17 49.60 -50.57 -30.85
C PRO A 17 49.94 -49.94 -32.24
N SER A 18 51.08 -49.23 -32.31
CA SER A 18 51.98 -49.02 -33.49
C SER A 18 51.64 -47.90 -34.50
N ILE A 19 52.54 -47.21 -35.23
CA ILE A 19 54.00 -46.97 -35.33
C ILE A 19 54.20 -45.80 -36.35
N ARG A 20 55.15 -44.87 -36.09
CA ARG A 20 55.98 -43.97 -36.96
C ARG A 20 55.40 -43.03 -38.07
N MET A 21 55.60 -41.70 -37.86
CA MET A 21 56.33 -40.62 -38.61
C MET A 21 56.51 -40.68 -40.16
N PRO A 22 56.75 -39.57 -40.94
CA PRO A 22 57.01 -38.13 -40.63
C PRO A 22 56.35 -37.08 -41.60
N ALA A 23 56.76 -35.81 -41.43
CA ALA A 23 56.85 -34.70 -42.41
C ALA A 23 55.61 -33.89 -42.87
N SER A 24 55.63 -32.63 -42.43
CA SER A 24 55.17 -31.37 -43.06
C SER A 24 54.10 -31.40 -44.17
N PHE A 25 52.98 -30.72 -43.94
CA PHE A 25 52.36 -29.80 -44.92
C PHE A 25 51.37 -28.88 -44.17
N ARG A 26 51.56 -27.57 -44.26
CA ARG A 26 50.54 -26.58 -43.85
C ARG A 26 49.35 -26.66 -44.82
N PRO A 27 48.14 -26.37 -44.35
CA PRO A 27 47.49 -25.20 -44.91
C PRO A 27 46.89 -24.29 -43.83
N ALA A 28 47.20 -23.00 -43.98
CA ALA A 28 46.31 -21.93 -43.57
C ALA A 28 44.95 -22.09 -44.28
N ILE A 29 43.93 -21.39 -43.78
CA ILE A 29 42.52 -21.38 -44.22
C ILE A 29 41.62 -22.31 -43.39
N LEU A 30 41.56 -22.08 -42.07
CA LEU A 30 40.34 -22.31 -41.28
C LEU A 30 40.33 -21.51 -39.96
N CYS A 31 40.89 -20.29 -39.95
CA CYS A 31 40.95 -19.45 -38.74
C CYS A 31 40.50 -17.99 -39.00
N LEU A 32 39.81 -17.73 -40.10
CA LEU A 32 39.40 -16.38 -40.53
C LEU A 32 37.89 -16.18 -40.65
N LEU A 33 37.07 -17.17 -40.26
CA LEU A 33 35.60 -17.04 -40.24
C LEU A 33 34.96 -17.23 -38.86
N LEU A 34 35.76 -17.42 -37.80
CA LEU A 34 35.27 -17.49 -36.41
C LEU A 34 35.57 -16.23 -35.57
N LEU A 35 36.37 -15.30 -36.11
CA LEU A 35 36.67 -14.02 -35.46
C LEU A 35 35.63 -12.90 -35.65
N PRO A 36 34.73 -12.86 -36.65
CA PRO A 36 33.69 -11.84 -36.68
C PRO A 36 32.47 -12.21 -35.83
N LEU A 37 32.28 -13.49 -35.48
CA LEU A 37 31.14 -13.94 -34.66
C LEU A 37 31.39 -13.76 -33.15
N LEU A 38 32.65 -13.79 -32.69
CA LEU A 38 32.99 -13.42 -31.30
C LEU A 38 33.09 -11.90 -31.08
N ALA A 39 33.31 -11.11 -32.13
CA ALA A 39 33.29 -9.64 -32.05
C ALA A 39 31.85 -9.06 -32.02
N ALA A 40 30.85 -9.81 -32.50
CA ALA A 40 29.45 -9.39 -32.48
C ALA A 40 28.69 -9.72 -31.18
N LEU A 41 29.30 -10.46 -30.25
CA LEU A 41 28.70 -10.83 -28.95
C LEU A 41 29.25 -10.04 -27.75
N THR A 42 30.07 -9.01 -27.98
CA THR A 42 30.53 -8.07 -26.93
C THR A 42 29.94 -6.67 -27.06
N ALA A 43 28.97 -6.47 -27.96
CA ALA A 43 28.25 -5.21 -28.15
C ALA A 43 26.82 -5.26 -27.58
N SER A 44 26.69 -5.51 -26.29
CA SER A 44 25.59 -5.00 -25.43
C SER A 44 25.75 -5.48 -23.98
N ALA A 45 26.97 -5.41 -23.43
CA ALA A 45 27.09 -5.29 -21.99
C ALA A 45 26.71 -3.85 -21.65
N GLN A 46 25.42 -3.59 -21.42
CA GLN A 46 24.95 -2.36 -20.81
C GLN A 46 25.77 -2.18 -19.52
N ARG A 47 26.74 -1.26 -19.50
CA ARG A 47 27.48 -0.92 -18.27
C ARG A 47 26.43 -0.51 -17.25
N ARG A 48 26.17 -1.39 -16.29
CA ARG A 48 25.34 -1.09 -15.13
C ARG A 48 26.08 0.03 -14.40
N THR A 49 25.52 1.24 -14.40
CA THR A 49 26.11 2.37 -13.69
C THR A 49 25.84 2.18 -12.22
N ASP A 50 26.86 2.33 -11.38
CA ASP A 50 26.75 2.22 -9.92
C ASP A 50 25.95 3.37 -9.27
N PHE A 51 25.34 4.21 -10.09
CA PHE A 51 24.61 5.39 -9.70
C PHE A 51 23.31 5.51 -10.49
N GLU A 52 22.35 6.21 -9.90
CA GLU A 52 21.11 6.63 -10.54
C GLU A 52 20.85 8.11 -10.23
N LEU A 53 20.51 8.89 -11.26
CA LEU A 53 20.04 10.26 -11.09
C LEU A 53 18.54 10.22 -10.81
N GLY A 54 18.13 10.69 -9.64
CA GLY A 54 16.73 10.88 -9.31
C GLY A 54 16.12 12.07 -10.03
N GLN A 55 14.83 12.33 -9.79
CA GLN A 55 14.15 13.47 -10.40
C GLN A 55 14.75 14.81 -9.97
N LEU A 56 14.93 15.70 -10.95
CA LEU A 56 15.26 17.10 -10.73
C LEU A 56 13.99 17.85 -10.34
N VAL A 57 13.99 18.48 -9.17
CA VAL A 57 12.82 19.16 -8.59
C VAL A 57 13.10 20.66 -8.49
N LEU A 58 12.10 21.46 -8.86
CA LEU A 58 12.09 22.91 -8.71
C LEU A 58 11.06 23.30 -7.65
N SER A 59 11.39 24.27 -6.80
CA SER A 59 10.44 24.86 -5.84
C SER A 59 9.25 25.56 -6.49
N ARG A 60 9.38 26.02 -7.73
CA ARG A 60 8.31 26.58 -8.56
C ARG A 60 8.41 25.97 -9.94
N ASN A 61 7.29 25.52 -10.49
CA ASN A 61 7.27 24.83 -11.75
C ASN A 61 6.02 25.23 -12.53
N CYS A 62 6.21 25.73 -13.75
CA CYS A 62 5.09 26.08 -14.61
C CYS A 62 4.46 24.82 -15.21
N PRO A 63 3.15 24.58 -15.03
CA PRO A 63 2.43 23.56 -15.78
C PRO A 63 2.27 24.05 -17.22
N LEU A 64 3.28 23.81 -18.05
CA LEU A 64 3.17 24.03 -19.49
C LEU A 64 2.48 22.81 -20.12
N PRO A 65 1.49 22.99 -21.01
CA PRO A 65 0.82 21.85 -21.64
C PRO A 65 1.77 21.16 -22.62
N ASP A 66 1.85 19.84 -22.53
CA ASP A 66 2.58 18.99 -23.48
C ASP A 66 1.76 18.84 -24.78
N GLY A 67 1.73 19.91 -25.58
CA GLY A 67 1.19 19.91 -26.94
C GLY A 67 2.31 20.10 -27.97
N PRO A 68 2.27 19.43 -29.13
CA PRO A 68 3.30 19.57 -30.17
C PRO A 68 3.44 21.01 -30.72
N ASP A 69 2.40 21.83 -30.55
CA ASP A 69 2.32 23.20 -31.08
C ASP A 69 2.66 24.29 -30.04
N LEU A 70 2.85 23.93 -28.77
CA LEU A 70 3.09 24.90 -27.69
C LEU A 70 4.59 25.07 -27.43
N THR A 71 5.13 26.14 -27.99
CA THR A 71 6.52 26.55 -27.72
C THR A 71 6.59 27.37 -26.43
N LEU A 72 7.71 27.31 -25.72
CA LEU A 72 7.97 28.05 -24.47
C LEU A 72 7.81 29.58 -24.60
N LYS A 73 7.82 30.11 -25.83
CA LYS A 73 7.64 31.54 -26.15
C LYS A 73 6.26 31.83 -26.79
N SER A 74 5.30 30.91 -26.70
CA SER A 74 3.95 31.19 -27.19
C SER A 74 3.29 32.28 -26.34
N PRO A 75 2.38 33.09 -26.91
CA PRO A 75 1.63 34.09 -26.15
C PRO A 75 0.97 33.54 -24.88
N GLU A 76 0.45 32.31 -24.98
CA GLU A 76 -0.18 31.59 -23.86
C GLU A 76 0.82 31.18 -22.77
N ALA A 77 2.03 30.73 -23.15
CA ALA A 77 3.08 30.40 -22.19
C ALA A 77 3.61 31.65 -21.48
N ILE A 78 3.70 32.78 -22.19
CA ILE A 78 4.15 34.08 -21.69
C ILE A 78 3.18 34.67 -20.67
N LEU A 79 1.86 34.60 -20.91
CA LEU A 79 0.87 35.08 -19.95
C LEU A 79 0.81 34.18 -18.71
N LYS A 80 0.81 32.85 -18.91
CA LYS A 80 0.77 31.89 -17.80
C LYS A 80 1.99 32.00 -16.89
N SER A 81 3.18 32.29 -17.41
CA SER A 81 4.39 32.45 -16.58
C SER A 81 4.34 33.70 -15.69
N VAL A 82 3.51 34.68 -16.03
CA VAL A 82 3.35 35.94 -15.29
C VAL A 82 2.16 35.88 -14.32
N GLU A 83 1.05 35.27 -14.72
CA GLU A 83 -0.19 35.27 -13.94
C GLU A 83 -0.28 34.13 -12.92
N ASN A 84 0.44 33.02 -13.12
CA ASN A 84 0.40 31.88 -12.21
C ASN A 84 1.42 32.03 -11.05
N PRO A 85 0.99 32.07 -9.78
CA PRO A 85 1.90 32.20 -8.64
C PRO A 85 2.86 31.02 -8.44
N ASP A 86 2.53 29.85 -9.01
CA ASP A 86 3.37 28.65 -8.95
C ASP A 86 4.51 28.65 -9.99
N CYS A 87 4.54 29.65 -10.88
CA CYS A 87 5.59 29.84 -11.85
C CYS A 87 6.81 30.58 -11.27
N PRO A 88 8.02 30.28 -11.76
CA PRO A 88 9.19 31.10 -11.48
C PRO A 88 9.00 32.52 -12.02
N HIS A 89 9.34 33.54 -11.23
CA HIS A 89 9.17 34.95 -11.61
C HIS A 89 10.51 35.69 -11.68
N PHE A 90 10.53 36.76 -12.46
CA PHE A 90 11.66 37.68 -12.49
C PHE A 90 11.95 38.26 -11.09
N ASN A 91 13.23 38.42 -10.76
CA ASN A 91 13.75 38.83 -9.45
C ASN A 91 13.31 37.95 -8.27
N SER A 92 13.00 36.67 -8.52
CA SER A 92 12.75 35.69 -7.47
C SER A 92 13.92 34.72 -7.29
N VAL A 93 13.89 33.95 -6.21
CA VAL A 93 14.83 32.85 -5.97
C VAL A 93 14.16 31.53 -6.33
N GLN A 94 14.88 30.71 -7.07
CA GLN A 94 14.47 29.37 -7.46
C GLN A 94 15.37 28.33 -6.79
N LEU A 95 14.78 27.50 -5.91
CA LEU A 95 15.48 26.39 -5.29
C LEU A 95 15.44 25.17 -6.22
N ILE A 96 16.59 24.57 -6.44
CA ILE A 96 16.80 23.38 -7.25
C ILE A 96 17.23 22.24 -6.32
N GLN A 97 16.54 21.11 -6.40
CA GLN A 97 16.95 19.88 -5.72
C GLN A 97 17.34 18.81 -6.74
N ALA A 98 18.59 18.38 -6.67
CA ALA A 98 19.10 17.21 -7.38
C ALA A 98 19.25 16.03 -6.41
N THR A 99 18.85 14.83 -6.84
CA THR A 99 19.02 13.60 -6.05
C THR A 99 19.89 12.62 -6.81
N VAL A 100 20.86 12.02 -6.13
CA VAL A 100 21.72 10.99 -6.68
C VAL A 100 21.73 9.79 -5.74
N THR A 101 21.44 8.62 -6.27
CA THR A 101 21.43 7.36 -5.51
C THR A 101 22.70 6.59 -5.82
N ASN A 102 23.35 6.09 -4.78
CA ASN A 102 24.43 5.12 -4.89
C ASN A 102 23.84 3.70 -4.90
N LEU A 103 24.07 2.95 -5.97
CA LEU A 103 23.58 1.58 -6.14
C LEU A 103 24.63 0.53 -5.75
N SER A 104 25.82 0.96 -5.32
CA SER A 104 26.90 0.07 -4.90
C SER A 104 26.88 -0.22 -3.40
N SER A 105 27.55 -1.30 -3.02
CA SER A 105 27.77 -1.69 -1.62
C SER A 105 28.89 -0.91 -0.92
N GLU A 106 29.54 0.02 -1.61
CA GLU A 106 30.66 0.81 -1.08
C GLU A 106 30.27 2.30 -0.97
N VAL A 107 30.93 3.02 -0.06
CA VAL A 107 30.77 4.48 0.03
C VAL A 107 31.39 5.11 -1.22
N GLN A 108 30.63 5.92 -1.93
CA GLN A 108 31.08 6.57 -3.16
C GLN A 108 31.31 8.07 -2.97
N SER A 109 32.42 8.60 -3.48
CA SER A 109 32.71 10.03 -3.55
C SER A 109 32.53 10.52 -4.99
N VAL A 110 31.59 11.44 -5.21
CA VAL A 110 31.24 11.93 -6.55
C VAL A 110 31.10 13.44 -6.59
N GLY A 111 31.32 14.03 -7.76
CA GLY A 111 31.07 15.44 -8.02
C GLY A 111 29.69 15.64 -8.63
N ILE A 112 28.83 16.43 -8.00
CA ILE A 112 27.53 16.82 -8.58
C ILE A 112 27.67 18.24 -9.14
N GLU A 113 27.27 18.41 -10.40
CA GLU A 113 27.16 19.70 -11.05
C GLU A 113 25.70 19.97 -11.45
N ILE A 114 25.11 21.04 -10.91
CA ILE A 114 23.81 21.56 -11.38
C ILE A 114 24.13 22.65 -12.40
N VAL A 115 23.82 22.37 -13.67
CA VAL A 115 24.09 23.25 -14.81
C VAL A 115 22.85 24.10 -15.07
N VAL A 116 23.03 25.42 -15.05
CA VAL A 116 22.00 26.39 -15.42
C VAL A 116 22.37 26.99 -16.77
N LYS A 117 21.45 26.93 -17.73
CA LYS A 117 21.57 27.61 -19.02
C LYS A 117 20.46 28.62 -19.21
N LEU A 118 20.79 29.80 -19.70
CA LEU A 118 19.86 30.83 -20.12
C LEU A 118 19.98 31.00 -21.64
N ASP A 119 18.88 30.80 -22.37
CA ASP A 119 18.83 30.87 -23.84
C ASP A 119 19.92 30.05 -24.55
N GLY A 120 20.34 28.95 -23.92
CA GLY A 120 21.35 28.03 -24.42
C GLY A 120 22.77 28.29 -23.91
N GLU A 121 23.04 29.46 -23.35
CA GLU A 121 24.33 29.82 -22.77
C GLU A 121 24.42 29.41 -21.30
N GLN A 122 25.55 28.80 -20.90
CA GLN A 122 25.72 28.33 -19.52
C GLN A 122 26.04 29.49 -18.58
N GLN A 123 25.20 29.65 -17.56
CA GLN A 123 25.36 30.62 -16.49
C GLN A 123 26.28 30.04 -15.41
N ARG A 124 27.59 30.31 -15.54
CA ARG A 124 28.62 29.71 -14.67
C ARG A 124 28.48 30.14 -13.21
N GLU A 125 28.13 31.39 -12.96
CA GLU A 125 27.96 31.93 -11.60
C GLU A 125 26.71 31.39 -10.91
N GLN A 126 25.67 31.09 -11.68
CA GLN A 126 24.45 30.45 -11.17
C GLN A 126 24.53 28.92 -11.14
N SER A 127 25.56 28.30 -11.71
CA SER A 127 25.73 26.84 -11.69
C SER A 127 26.45 26.38 -10.42
N LEU A 128 26.08 25.21 -9.89
CA LEU A 128 26.72 24.63 -8.71
C LEU A 128 27.65 23.50 -9.10
N ARG A 129 28.83 23.43 -8.46
CA ARG A 129 29.65 22.21 -8.39
C ARG A 129 29.96 21.87 -6.95
N LYS A 130 29.61 20.66 -6.52
CA LYS A 130 29.78 20.20 -5.15
C LYS A 130 30.21 18.73 -5.10
N ARG A 131 31.19 18.40 -4.26
CA ARG A 131 31.51 17.01 -3.95
C ARG A 131 30.59 16.48 -2.85
N VAL A 132 30.14 15.25 -3.01
CA VAL A 132 29.32 14.55 -2.02
C VAL A 132 29.85 13.14 -1.79
N MET A 133 29.78 12.71 -0.53
CA MET A 133 29.98 11.31 -0.15
C MET A 133 28.60 10.67 -0.01
N ILE A 134 28.37 9.56 -0.69
CA ILE A 134 27.08 8.86 -0.68
C ILE A 134 27.32 7.47 -0.07
N PRO A 135 26.69 7.15 1.09
CA PRO A 135 26.78 5.81 1.67
C PRO A 135 26.26 4.71 0.72
N PRO A 136 26.58 3.43 0.99
CA PRO A 136 26.07 2.30 0.22
C PRO A 136 24.54 2.28 0.18
N PHE A 137 23.96 2.08 -0.99
CA PHE A 137 22.50 1.98 -1.20
C PHE A 137 21.68 3.18 -0.68
N ASP A 138 22.33 4.33 -0.50
CA ASP A 138 21.71 5.56 0.02
C ASP A 138 21.70 6.64 -1.07
N LEU A 139 21.00 7.75 -0.80
CA LEU A 139 20.89 8.89 -1.70
C LEU A 139 21.50 10.16 -1.08
N ALA A 140 22.06 10.99 -1.95
CA ALA A 140 22.45 12.36 -1.63
C ALA A 140 21.47 13.35 -2.27
N ARG A 141 21.01 14.31 -1.47
CA ARG A 141 20.22 15.46 -1.93
C ARG A 141 21.10 16.70 -1.95
N VAL A 142 21.21 17.33 -3.11
CA VAL A 142 21.93 18.59 -3.30
C VAL A 142 20.94 19.68 -3.62
N LEU A 143 20.93 20.69 -2.76
CA LEU A 143 20.11 21.90 -2.89
C LEU A 143 20.96 23.04 -3.44
N HIS A 144 20.38 23.82 -4.35
CA HIS A 144 21.03 24.98 -4.94
C HIS A 144 20.02 26.08 -5.24
N ASP A 145 20.28 27.28 -4.76
CA ASP A 145 19.44 28.46 -5.01
C ASP A 145 20.03 29.27 -6.17
N ILE A 146 19.17 29.64 -7.12
CA ILE A 146 19.52 30.56 -8.21
C ILE A 146 18.65 31.80 -8.13
N LYS A 147 19.23 32.95 -8.49
CA LYS A 147 18.49 34.20 -8.67
C LYS A 147 18.02 34.28 -10.12
N LEU A 148 16.77 34.64 -10.31
CA LEU A 148 16.15 34.80 -11.64
C LEU A 148 16.14 36.28 -12.03
N ASP A 149 17.32 36.87 -12.19
CA ASP A 149 17.56 38.28 -12.47
C ASP A 149 17.68 38.61 -13.97
N GLU A 150 17.58 37.60 -14.83
CA GLU A 150 17.57 37.74 -16.29
C GLU A 150 16.30 37.12 -16.91
N VAL A 151 15.85 37.71 -18.01
CA VAL A 151 14.71 37.22 -18.82
C VAL A 151 15.20 36.22 -19.86
N GLY A 152 14.38 35.24 -20.23
CA GLY A 152 14.73 34.22 -21.22
C GLY A 152 14.34 32.80 -20.85
N VAL A 153 14.80 31.83 -21.63
CA VAL A 153 14.53 30.40 -21.42
C VAL A 153 15.60 29.80 -20.52
N TYR A 154 15.21 29.46 -19.29
CA TYR A 154 16.06 28.72 -18.37
C TYR A 154 15.97 27.23 -18.64
N ARG A 155 17.12 26.56 -18.62
CA ARG A 155 17.25 25.11 -18.70
C ARG A 155 18.19 24.60 -17.63
N ILE A 156 17.70 23.68 -16.82
CA ILE A 156 18.42 23.10 -15.69
C ILE A 156 18.63 21.61 -15.96
N SER A 157 19.88 21.19 -15.82
CA SER A 157 20.28 19.79 -15.90
C SER A 157 21.33 19.47 -14.84
N VAL A 158 21.51 18.18 -14.56
CA VAL A 158 22.46 17.68 -13.58
C VAL A 158 23.49 16.80 -14.27
N LYS A 159 24.75 16.99 -13.92
CA LYS A 159 25.87 16.13 -14.31
C LYS A 159 26.51 15.53 -13.08
N LEU A 160 26.63 14.21 -13.09
CA LEU A 160 27.40 13.46 -12.12
C LEU A 160 28.80 13.24 -12.68
N TRP A 161 29.81 13.59 -11.90
CA TRP A 161 31.21 13.50 -12.24
C TRP A 161 31.93 12.55 -11.29
N SER A 162 33.08 12.04 -11.72
CA SER A 162 34.05 11.44 -10.82
C SER A 162 34.47 12.45 -9.73
N GLU A 163 34.95 11.96 -8.58
CA GLU A 163 35.35 12.77 -7.42
C GLU A 163 36.23 14.00 -7.78
N LYS A 164 37.11 13.84 -8.78
CA LYS A 164 38.04 14.89 -9.25
C LYS A 164 37.52 15.73 -10.42
N PHE A 165 36.23 15.62 -10.77
CA PHE A 165 35.58 16.30 -11.90
C PHE A 165 36.30 16.09 -13.25
N ARG A 166 36.89 14.91 -13.47
CA ARG A 166 37.64 14.60 -14.70
C ARG A 166 36.80 13.89 -15.76
N GLN A 167 35.78 13.14 -15.33
CA GLN A 167 34.94 12.34 -16.21
C GLN A 167 33.48 12.45 -15.77
N VAL A 168 32.58 12.68 -16.73
CA VAL A 168 31.13 12.59 -16.50
C VAL A 168 30.75 11.11 -16.41
N LEU A 169 30.09 10.75 -15.32
CA LEU A 169 29.58 9.41 -15.05
C LEU A 169 28.14 9.26 -15.54
N LEU A 170 27.30 10.27 -15.28
CA LEU A 170 25.90 10.34 -15.68
C LEU A 170 25.52 11.80 -15.96
N GLU A 171 24.54 12.01 -16.83
CA GLU A 171 23.91 13.32 -17.02
C GLU A 171 22.41 13.17 -17.24
N THR A 172 21.65 14.22 -16.93
CA THR A 172 20.21 14.28 -17.21
C THR A 172 19.97 14.02 -18.69
N LYS A 173 19.07 13.09 -19.01
CA LYS A 173 18.74 12.74 -20.39
C LYS A 173 18.00 13.89 -21.07
N PRO A 174 18.13 14.03 -22.41
CA PRO A 174 17.29 14.96 -23.17
C PRO A 174 15.80 14.68 -22.92
N GLY A 175 15.04 15.69 -22.51
CA GLY A 175 13.63 15.57 -22.13
C GLY A 175 13.37 15.56 -20.62
N ASP A 176 14.31 15.07 -19.82
CA ASP A 176 14.23 15.07 -18.35
C ASP A 176 14.76 16.38 -17.72
N GLU A 177 15.28 17.29 -18.56
CA GLU A 177 15.72 18.62 -18.17
C GLU A 177 14.52 19.48 -17.73
N ARG A 178 14.71 20.31 -16.71
CA ARG A 178 13.68 21.29 -16.33
C ARG A 178 13.83 22.55 -17.15
N ARG A 179 12.73 23.02 -17.73
CA ARG A 179 12.69 24.20 -18.61
C ARG A 179 11.58 25.13 -18.15
N PHE A 180 11.87 26.43 -18.08
CA PHE A 180 10.87 27.46 -17.83
C PHE A 180 11.28 28.76 -18.53
N TYR A 181 10.30 29.65 -18.73
CA TYR A 181 10.50 30.93 -19.41
C TYR A 181 10.21 32.10 -18.47
N ILE A 182 11.13 33.07 -18.39
CA ILE A 182 10.93 34.35 -17.71
C ILE A 182 10.68 35.41 -18.78
N ALA A 183 9.47 35.93 -18.83
CA ALA A 183 9.05 36.90 -19.83
C ALA A 183 9.60 38.31 -19.53
N SER A 184 9.95 39.04 -20.58
CA SER A 184 10.26 40.47 -20.48
C SER A 184 9.00 41.32 -20.45
N GLU A 185 9.09 42.56 -19.94
CA GLU A 185 7.97 43.51 -19.99
C GLU A 185 7.50 43.79 -21.44
N GLN A 186 8.41 43.71 -22.42
CA GLN A 186 8.10 43.86 -23.84
C GLN A 186 7.29 42.67 -24.37
N ASP A 187 7.65 41.43 -24.00
CA ASP A 187 6.88 40.23 -24.37
C ASP A 187 5.46 40.30 -23.82
N ILE A 188 5.33 40.73 -22.56
CA ILE A 188 4.05 40.89 -21.88
C ILE A 188 3.20 41.96 -22.57
N ALA A 189 3.80 43.09 -22.92
CA ALA A 189 3.11 44.18 -23.63
C ALA A 189 2.70 43.76 -25.05
N LEU A 190 3.57 43.05 -25.79
CA LEU A 190 3.27 42.54 -27.12
C LEU A 190 2.11 41.54 -27.09
N VAL A 191 2.08 40.63 -26.12
CA VAL A 191 0.99 39.67 -25.96
C VAL A 191 -0.30 40.36 -25.53
N ARG A 192 -0.27 41.28 -24.56
CA ARG A 192 -1.47 42.05 -24.16
C ARG A 192 -2.03 42.90 -25.30
N ASN A 193 -1.17 43.48 -26.13
CA ASN A 193 -1.58 44.29 -27.28
C ASN A 193 -2.07 43.42 -28.44
N ALA A 194 -1.46 42.27 -28.69
CA ALA A 194 -1.92 41.30 -29.68
C ALA A 194 -3.29 40.70 -29.30
N MET A 195 -3.61 40.65 -28.01
CA MET A 195 -4.92 40.27 -27.48
C MET A 195 -5.85 41.48 -27.21
N GLY A 196 -5.52 42.68 -27.69
CA GLY A 196 -6.20 43.93 -27.35
C GLY A 196 -7.66 44.01 -27.83
N THR A 197 -8.56 44.40 -26.91
CA THR A 197 -9.91 44.97 -27.15
C THR A 197 -10.86 44.13 -28.03
N SER A 198 -11.48 43.11 -27.44
CA SER A 198 -12.82 42.66 -27.86
C SER A 198 -13.81 42.81 -26.70
N THR A 199 -14.52 43.93 -26.69
CA THR A 199 -15.90 43.96 -26.20
C THR A 199 -16.72 43.02 -27.08
N GLY A 200 -16.78 41.76 -26.68
CA GLY A 200 -17.46 40.69 -27.42
C GLY A 200 -17.08 39.39 -26.76
N GLY A 201 -17.95 38.94 -25.86
CA GLY A 201 -17.75 37.71 -25.13
C GLY A 201 -17.60 36.54 -26.09
N ASP A 202 -16.39 36.00 -26.15
CA ASP A 202 -16.25 34.57 -26.14
C ASP A 202 -15.44 34.25 -24.90
N ILE A 203 -16.13 33.68 -23.91
CA ILE A 203 -15.55 33.27 -22.65
C ILE A 203 -14.56 32.18 -23.04
N MET A 204 -13.27 32.52 -23.14
CA MET A 204 -12.24 31.49 -23.05
C MET A 204 -12.42 30.85 -21.67
N HIS A 205 -13.17 29.75 -21.66
CA HIS A 205 -13.28 28.91 -20.50
C HIS A 205 -11.85 28.53 -20.14
N LYS A 206 -11.37 29.08 -19.01
CA LYS A 206 -10.26 28.52 -18.26
C LYS A 206 -10.39 27.01 -18.39
N LEU A 207 -9.33 26.30 -18.79
CA LEU A 207 -9.34 24.85 -18.75
C LEU A 207 -9.48 24.49 -17.26
N GLU A 208 -10.72 24.43 -16.80
CA GLU A 208 -11.09 24.02 -15.47
C GLU A 208 -10.95 22.51 -15.52
N PHE A 209 -9.76 22.04 -15.11
CA PHE A 209 -9.65 20.66 -14.70
C PHE A 209 -10.73 20.44 -13.66
N GLU A 210 -11.56 19.43 -13.91
CA GLU A 210 -12.52 18.98 -12.92
C GLU A 210 -11.75 18.80 -11.60
N PRO A 211 -12.16 19.44 -10.50
CA PRO A 211 -11.50 19.29 -9.21
C PRO A 211 -11.28 17.81 -8.86
N PRO A 212 -10.39 17.49 -7.91
CA PRO A 212 -10.32 16.13 -7.41
C PRO A 212 -11.67 15.72 -6.78
N ASP A 213 -11.94 14.42 -6.73
CA ASP A 213 -13.16 13.88 -6.12
C ASP A 213 -12.78 12.60 -5.37
N LEU A 214 -12.57 12.70 -4.06
CA LEU A 214 -12.11 11.61 -3.23
C LEU A 214 -13.27 10.77 -2.77
N ARG A 215 -13.24 9.49 -3.15
CA ARG A 215 -14.27 8.53 -2.82
C ARG A 215 -13.65 7.25 -2.29
N TRP A 216 -14.16 6.79 -1.17
CA TRP A 216 -13.84 5.44 -0.69
C TRP A 216 -14.53 4.40 -1.56
N GLU A 217 -13.75 3.50 -2.14
CA GLU A 217 -14.26 2.35 -2.88
C GLU A 217 -14.72 1.24 -1.92
N SER A 218 -13.94 0.99 -0.87
CA SER A 218 -14.28 -0.04 0.12
C SER A 218 -13.67 0.22 1.50
N ALA A 219 -14.36 -0.30 2.53
CA ALA A 219 -13.88 -0.34 3.90
C ALA A 219 -14.14 -1.73 4.51
N GLN A 220 -13.11 -2.57 4.55
CA GLN A 220 -13.20 -3.96 5.00
C GLN A 220 -12.54 -4.13 6.37
N VAL A 221 -13.17 -4.94 7.22
CA VAL A 221 -12.66 -5.26 8.57
C VAL A 221 -12.56 -6.76 8.72
N ILE A 222 -11.40 -7.24 9.17
CA ILE A 222 -11.09 -8.65 9.34
C ILE A 222 -10.44 -8.86 10.72
N PRO A 223 -10.94 -9.79 11.56
CA PRO A 223 -12.13 -10.62 11.37
C PRO A 223 -13.46 -9.87 11.64
N LYS A 224 -14.61 -10.40 11.18
CA LYS A 224 -15.95 -9.82 11.45
C LYS A 224 -16.47 -10.05 12.88
N HIS A 225 -15.85 -10.96 13.61
CA HIS A 225 -16.13 -11.24 15.02
C HIS A 225 -14.81 -11.32 15.76
N ILE A 226 -14.63 -10.44 16.74
CA ILE A 226 -13.37 -10.20 17.42
C ILE A 226 -13.58 -10.21 18.95
N LEU A 227 -12.56 -10.66 19.68
CA LEU A 227 -12.51 -10.59 21.13
C LEU A 227 -11.93 -9.25 21.60
N ARG A 228 -12.30 -8.80 22.80
CA ARG A 228 -11.63 -7.67 23.42
C ARG A 228 -10.14 -7.97 23.61
N GLY A 229 -9.28 -7.00 23.33
CA GLY A 229 -7.82 -7.18 23.33
C GLY A 229 -7.25 -7.87 22.08
N GLU A 230 -8.09 -8.38 21.18
CA GLU A 230 -7.63 -8.95 19.91
C GLU A 230 -7.36 -7.82 18.88
N THR A 231 -6.46 -8.11 17.93
CA THR A 231 -6.10 -7.17 16.85
C THR A 231 -7.02 -7.34 15.65
N MET A 232 -7.72 -6.27 15.26
CA MET A 232 -8.39 -6.20 13.96
C MET A 232 -7.48 -5.60 12.88
N ARG A 233 -7.70 -6.05 11.65
CA ARG A 233 -7.11 -5.46 10.44
C ARG A 233 -8.20 -4.76 9.64
N MET A 234 -7.89 -3.57 9.15
CA MET A 234 -8.77 -2.77 8.31
C MET A 234 -8.08 -2.55 6.98
N ARG A 235 -8.80 -2.82 5.88
CA ARG A 235 -8.36 -2.53 4.52
C ARG A 235 -9.30 -1.48 3.93
N LEU A 236 -8.76 -0.30 3.64
CA LEU A 236 -9.52 0.83 3.10
C LEU A 236 -8.96 1.20 1.73
N ASN A 237 -9.82 1.32 0.72
CA ASN A 237 -9.41 1.72 -0.62
C ASN A 237 -9.96 3.13 -0.90
N LEU A 238 -9.08 4.11 -1.04
CA LEU A 238 -9.42 5.48 -1.42
C LEU A 238 -9.13 5.69 -2.90
N MET A 239 -10.06 6.26 -3.64
CA MET A 239 -9.92 6.55 -5.06
C MET A 239 -10.14 8.03 -5.32
N ASN A 240 -9.35 8.62 -6.20
CA ASN A 240 -9.65 9.93 -6.78
C ASN A 240 -10.40 9.73 -8.09
N VAL A 241 -11.70 10.03 -8.12
CA VAL A 241 -12.54 9.93 -9.32
C VAL A 241 -12.70 11.27 -10.06
N GLY A 242 -12.07 12.34 -9.54
CA GLY A 242 -12.08 13.67 -10.15
C GLY A 242 -10.98 13.85 -11.19
N GLY A 243 -10.83 15.08 -11.68
CA GLY A 243 -9.96 15.40 -12.81
C GLY A 243 -8.57 15.93 -12.47
N ASP A 244 -8.28 16.21 -11.20
CA ASP A 244 -7.02 16.81 -10.75
C ASP A 244 -6.31 15.95 -9.71
N ILE A 245 -5.01 16.18 -9.50
CA ILE A 245 -4.19 15.48 -8.52
C ILE A 245 -4.49 15.98 -7.09
N ILE A 246 -4.32 15.11 -6.09
CA ILE A 246 -4.30 15.52 -4.68
C ILE A 246 -2.92 15.38 -4.08
N ARG A 247 -2.63 16.18 -3.04
CA ARG A 247 -1.39 16.12 -2.26
C ARG A 247 -1.66 16.29 -0.78
N ASP A 248 -0.92 15.53 0.03
CA ASP A 248 -0.93 15.59 1.49
C ASP A 248 -2.34 15.57 2.13
N VAL A 249 -3.26 14.80 1.55
CA VAL A 249 -4.63 14.71 2.05
C VAL A 249 -4.70 13.76 3.24
N ARG A 250 -5.13 14.29 4.37
CA ARG A 250 -5.39 13.49 5.57
C ARG A 250 -6.73 12.77 5.44
N SER A 251 -6.77 11.52 5.87
CA SER A 251 -7.99 10.78 6.13
C SER A 251 -8.15 10.54 7.63
N LYS A 252 -9.38 10.39 8.10
CA LYS A 252 -9.71 10.08 9.48
C LYS A 252 -10.51 8.79 9.51
N VAL A 253 -10.01 7.82 10.27
CA VAL A 253 -10.65 6.53 10.48
C VAL A 253 -11.13 6.48 11.92
N GLU A 254 -12.42 6.22 12.11
CA GLU A 254 -13.07 6.18 13.41
C GLU A 254 -13.82 4.87 13.60
N ILE A 255 -13.87 4.38 14.84
CA ILE A 255 -14.72 3.27 15.25
C ILE A 255 -15.86 3.77 16.12
N PHE A 256 -17.06 3.20 15.96
CA PHE A 256 -18.21 3.51 16.81
C PHE A 256 -19.11 2.31 17.04
N ASN A 257 -19.77 2.29 18.20
CA ASN A 257 -20.78 1.29 18.52
C ASN A 257 -22.09 1.66 17.82
N THR A 258 -22.75 0.71 17.15
CA THR A 258 -23.98 0.98 16.38
C THR A 258 -25.14 1.46 17.26
N ARG A 259 -25.13 1.14 18.56
CA ARG A 259 -26.09 1.68 19.55
C ARG A 259 -25.79 3.10 19.99
N GLN A 260 -24.55 3.58 19.81
CA GLN A 260 -24.10 4.91 20.19
C GLN A 260 -23.33 5.59 19.04
N PRO A 261 -23.97 5.85 17.89
CA PRO A 261 -23.28 6.27 16.66
C PRO A 261 -22.61 7.66 16.75
N ARG A 262 -22.99 8.48 17.74
CA ARG A 262 -22.37 9.78 18.00
C ARG A 262 -21.06 9.68 18.79
N ARG A 263 -20.82 8.57 19.50
CA ARG A 263 -19.60 8.35 20.28
C ARG A 263 -18.58 7.61 19.41
N ARG A 264 -17.83 8.39 18.63
CA ARG A 264 -16.79 7.89 17.73
C ARG A 264 -15.41 8.00 18.38
N THR A 265 -14.54 7.04 18.11
CA THR A 265 -13.14 7.02 18.59
C THR A 265 -12.23 6.97 17.38
N VAL A 266 -11.25 7.87 17.29
CA VAL A 266 -10.28 7.88 16.19
C VAL A 266 -9.32 6.71 16.35
N VAL A 267 -9.21 5.86 15.33
CA VAL A 267 -8.31 4.70 15.31
C VAL A 267 -7.06 4.94 14.48
N ALA A 268 -7.14 5.79 13.45
CA ALA A 268 -6.02 6.13 12.60
C ALA A 268 -6.27 7.45 11.85
N THR A 269 -5.18 8.11 11.46
CA THR A 269 -5.19 9.30 10.60
C THR A 269 -4.18 9.16 9.46
N PRO A 270 -4.42 8.26 8.48
CA PRO A 270 -3.50 8.07 7.38
C PRO A 270 -3.44 9.32 6.48
N VAL A 271 -2.30 9.52 5.81
CA VAL A 271 -2.07 10.65 4.91
C VAL A 271 -1.77 10.09 3.52
N THR A 272 -2.44 10.64 2.51
CA THR A 272 -2.16 10.38 1.09
C THR A 272 -1.17 11.44 0.61
N PRO A 273 0.11 11.11 0.33
CA PRO A 273 1.09 12.12 -0.07
C PRO A 273 0.81 12.69 -1.46
N VAL A 274 0.46 11.82 -2.42
CA VAL A 274 0.04 12.19 -3.77
C VAL A 274 -0.89 11.11 -4.31
N MET A 275 -1.90 11.50 -5.08
CA MET A 275 -2.76 10.57 -5.82
C MET A 275 -3.25 11.22 -7.11
N ALA A 276 -3.08 10.53 -8.24
CA ALA A 276 -3.53 10.98 -9.55
C ALA A 276 -5.03 10.68 -9.81
N PRO A 277 -5.67 11.35 -10.78
CA PRO A 277 -6.99 10.97 -11.28
C PRO A 277 -7.07 9.48 -11.66
N GLY A 278 -8.10 8.79 -11.16
CA GLY A 278 -8.34 7.37 -11.38
C GLY A 278 -7.47 6.41 -10.54
N GLU A 279 -6.51 6.92 -9.78
CA GLU A 279 -5.65 6.11 -8.92
C GLU A 279 -6.40 5.65 -7.65
N VAL A 280 -6.05 4.44 -7.18
CA VAL A 280 -6.55 3.88 -5.92
C VAL A 280 -5.39 3.66 -4.96
N VAL A 281 -5.48 4.26 -3.77
CA VAL A 281 -4.56 4.02 -2.66
C VAL A 281 -5.21 3.09 -1.65
N THR A 282 -4.48 2.03 -1.28
CA THR A 282 -4.93 1.05 -0.28
C THR A 282 -4.23 1.29 1.05
N TYR A 283 -5.01 1.43 2.11
CA TYR A 283 -4.54 1.49 3.50
C TYR A 283 -4.77 0.16 4.20
N GLU A 284 -3.69 -0.43 4.73
CA GLU A 284 -3.75 -1.58 5.62
C GLU A 284 -3.42 -1.16 7.05
N LEU A 285 -4.45 -1.07 7.88
CA LEU A 285 -4.35 -0.57 9.25
C LEU A 285 -4.57 -1.71 10.24
N LYS A 286 -3.89 -1.64 11.38
CA LYS A 286 -4.07 -2.57 12.52
C LYS A 286 -4.54 -1.79 13.72
N TYR A 287 -5.49 -2.34 14.47
CA TYR A 287 -5.99 -1.73 15.68
C TYR A 287 -6.37 -2.79 16.71
N VAL A 288 -6.01 -2.55 17.97
CA VAL A 288 -6.35 -3.42 19.09
C VAL A 288 -7.53 -2.80 19.84
N LEU A 289 -8.61 -3.56 20.01
CA LEU A 289 -9.77 -3.08 20.74
C LEU A 289 -9.47 -3.07 22.25
N PRO A 290 -9.67 -1.93 22.94
CA PRO A 290 -9.43 -1.85 24.38
C PRO A 290 -10.25 -2.88 25.18
N GLU A 291 -9.71 -3.35 26.31
CA GLU A 291 -10.35 -4.34 27.18
C GLU A 291 -11.62 -3.81 27.89
N ASP A 292 -11.75 -2.50 28.01
CA ASP A 292 -12.91 -1.82 28.59
C ASP A 292 -13.98 -1.43 27.55
N GLN A 293 -13.71 -1.66 26.25
CA GLN A 293 -14.58 -1.29 25.15
C GLN A 293 -15.94 -1.98 25.24
N LEU A 294 -17.06 -1.24 25.32
CA LEU A 294 -18.42 -1.81 25.45
C LEU A 294 -18.71 -2.96 24.46
N LEU A 295 -19.30 -4.06 24.91
CA LEU A 295 -19.65 -5.17 24.01
C LEU A 295 -20.75 -4.76 23.02
N GLY A 296 -20.80 -5.44 21.87
CA GLY A 296 -21.86 -5.24 20.88
C GLY A 296 -21.34 -5.18 19.46
N VAL A 297 -22.09 -4.48 18.61
CA VAL A 297 -21.79 -4.35 17.18
C VAL A 297 -21.15 -2.98 16.92
N TYR A 298 -20.09 -2.99 16.16
CA TYR A 298 -19.27 -1.83 15.80
C TYR A 298 -19.21 -1.67 14.29
N LYS A 299 -18.95 -0.44 13.85
CA LYS A 299 -18.58 -0.12 12.48
C LYS A 299 -17.39 0.82 12.47
N ILE A 300 -16.64 0.77 11.38
CA ILE A 300 -15.64 1.76 11.05
C ILE A 300 -16.28 2.80 10.13
N ALA A 301 -16.04 4.07 10.40
CA ALA A 301 -16.26 5.17 9.48
C ALA A 301 -14.90 5.68 9.01
N ALA A 302 -14.72 5.82 7.71
CA ALA A 302 -13.54 6.48 7.14
C ALA A 302 -14.01 7.72 6.38
N THR A 303 -13.34 8.84 6.62
CA THR A 303 -13.60 10.14 5.98
C THR A 303 -12.29 10.62 5.37
N ALA A 304 -12.27 10.87 4.07
CA ALA A 304 -11.16 11.56 3.42
C ALA A 304 -11.36 13.07 3.57
N ASP A 305 -10.28 13.82 3.72
CA ASP A 305 -10.28 15.27 3.97
C ASP A 305 -11.33 15.74 5.00
N PRO A 306 -11.26 15.27 6.26
CA PRO A 306 -12.27 15.59 7.27
C PRO A 306 -12.35 17.08 7.63
N ASP A 307 -11.29 17.84 7.33
CA ASP A 307 -11.19 19.28 7.60
C ASP A 307 -11.68 20.12 6.41
N ASN A 308 -12.07 19.48 5.29
CA ASN A 308 -12.54 20.11 4.05
C ASN A 308 -11.60 21.23 3.58
N LEU A 309 -10.31 20.90 3.48
CA LEU A 309 -9.26 21.81 3.02
C LEU A 309 -9.09 21.75 1.50
N LEU A 310 -9.43 20.61 0.90
CA LEU A 310 -9.42 20.36 -0.53
C LEU A 310 -10.82 20.61 -1.08
N LYS A 311 -10.92 21.48 -2.09
CA LYS A 311 -12.18 21.68 -2.80
C LYS A 311 -12.43 20.51 -3.75
N GLU A 312 -13.44 19.71 -3.47
CA GLU A 312 -13.80 18.53 -4.24
C GLU A 312 -14.96 18.80 -5.21
N VAL A 313 -15.17 17.90 -6.20
CA VAL A 313 -16.37 17.96 -7.05
C VAL A 313 -17.62 17.68 -6.22
N LYS A 314 -17.56 16.68 -5.32
CA LYS A 314 -18.66 16.28 -4.46
C LYS A 314 -18.21 16.06 -3.02
N GLU A 315 -18.29 17.10 -2.21
CA GLU A 315 -17.92 17.12 -0.78
C GLU A 315 -18.55 16.04 0.13
N ASN A 316 -19.59 15.36 -0.33
CA ASN A 316 -20.42 14.44 0.43
C ASN A 316 -20.27 12.97 0.01
N ASN A 317 -19.31 12.63 -0.84
CA ASN A 317 -18.99 11.24 -1.23
C ASN A 317 -17.70 10.69 -0.61
N ASN A 318 -17.05 11.46 0.27
CA ASN A 318 -15.76 11.16 0.89
C ASN A 318 -15.87 10.41 2.23
N GLU A 319 -17.07 9.94 2.63
CA GLU A 319 -17.30 9.08 3.81
C GLU A 319 -17.80 7.68 3.41
N ILE A 320 -17.26 6.64 4.06
CA ILE A 320 -17.75 5.25 3.96
C ILE A 320 -17.89 4.62 5.34
N LYS A 321 -18.75 3.60 5.44
CA LYS A 321 -18.88 2.75 6.63
C LYS A 321 -18.61 1.30 6.27
N SER A 322 -17.91 0.59 7.16
CA SER A 322 -17.69 -0.85 7.02
C SER A 322 -18.96 -1.67 7.29
N ASP A 323 -18.84 -2.96 7.01
CA ASP A 323 -19.70 -3.99 7.57
C ASP A 323 -19.68 -4.00 9.11
N ASP A 324 -20.67 -4.67 9.68
CA ASP A 324 -20.76 -4.92 11.12
C ASP A 324 -19.59 -5.77 11.63
N LEU A 325 -18.92 -5.26 12.66
CA LEU A 325 -17.92 -5.94 13.47
C LEU A 325 -18.52 -6.31 14.82
N LYS A 326 -18.57 -7.59 15.15
CA LYS A 326 -19.05 -8.06 16.46
C LYS A 326 -17.90 -8.11 17.47
N LEU A 327 -18.07 -7.42 18.60
CA LEU A 327 -17.16 -7.45 19.75
C LEU A 327 -17.81 -8.19 20.91
N SER A 328 -17.14 -9.23 21.41
CA SER A 328 -17.60 -10.07 22.53
C SER A 328 -16.43 -10.50 23.43
N ASP A 329 -16.75 -11.00 24.62
CA ASP A 329 -15.78 -11.64 25.51
C ASP A 329 -15.54 -13.13 25.17
N ILE A 330 -16.53 -13.78 24.54
CA ILE A 330 -16.49 -15.18 24.13
C ILE A 330 -17.05 -15.29 22.71
N LYS A 331 -16.25 -15.85 21.80
CA LYS A 331 -16.55 -16.00 20.38
C LYS A 331 -16.84 -17.45 20.06
N LEU A 332 -18.00 -17.74 19.46
CA LEU A 332 -18.33 -19.09 19.04
C LEU A 332 -17.68 -19.40 17.68
N LEU A 333 -17.08 -20.57 17.54
CA LEU A 333 -16.43 -21.02 16.31
C LEU A 333 -17.29 -22.09 15.65
N LEU A 334 -17.50 -23.21 16.33
CA LEU A 334 -18.31 -24.34 15.87
C LEU A 334 -19.29 -24.79 16.95
N PRO A 335 -20.48 -25.31 16.56
CA PRO A 335 -21.02 -25.28 15.21
C PRO A 335 -21.39 -23.86 14.75
N PRO A 336 -21.47 -23.61 13.42
CA PRO A 336 -22.01 -22.36 12.90
C PRO A 336 -23.52 -22.24 13.16
N GLU A 337 -24.08 -21.05 12.94
CA GLU A 337 -25.52 -20.80 13.06
C GLU A 337 -26.32 -21.69 12.10
N ASN A 338 -27.41 -22.28 12.61
CA ASN A 338 -28.29 -23.23 11.90
C ASN A 338 -27.57 -24.49 11.39
N PHE A 339 -26.49 -24.92 12.04
CA PHE A 339 -25.84 -26.19 11.70
C PHE A 339 -26.78 -27.38 11.95
N MET A 340 -26.62 -28.45 11.18
CA MET A 340 -27.41 -29.67 11.32
C MET A 340 -26.47 -30.82 11.67
N PHE A 341 -26.60 -31.36 12.88
CA PHE A 341 -25.92 -32.58 13.29
C PHE A 341 -26.69 -33.81 12.83
N GLU A 342 -25.96 -34.89 12.58
CA GLU A 342 -26.53 -36.24 12.52
C GLU A 342 -26.62 -36.79 13.95
N GLU A 343 -27.68 -37.50 14.30
CA GLU A 343 -27.90 -38.04 15.65
C GLU A 343 -26.73 -38.92 16.15
N ASN A 344 -26.15 -39.72 15.26
CA ASN A 344 -24.97 -40.56 15.49
C ASN A 344 -23.65 -39.87 15.07
N GLY A 345 -23.70 -38.59 14.70
CA GLY A 345 -22.56 -37.81 14.27
C GLY A 345 -21.70 -37.28 15.42
N LEU A 346 -20.57 -36.66 15.07
CA LEU A 346 -19.71 -36.00 16.04
C LEU A 346 -20.30 -34.63 16.42
N PHE A 347 -20.64 -34.48 17.69
CA PHE A 347 -20.97 -33.18 18.26
C PHE A 347 -19.67 -32.48 18.69
N LEU A 348 -19.34 -31.39 18.01
CA LEU A 348 -18.15 -30.59 18.32
C LEU A 348 -18.55 -29.15 18.57
N PHE A 349 -18.26 -28.68 19.77
CA PHE A 349 -18.39 -27.29 20.15
C PHE A 349 -17.01 -26.67 20.31
N GLN A 350 -16.77 -25.54 19.68
CA GLN A 350 -15.53 -24.80 19.77
C GLN A 350 -15.83 -23.32 19.94
N TRP A 351 -15.07 -22.68 20.82
CA TRP A 351 -15.16 -21.25 21.08
C TRP A 351 -13.76 -20.67 21.31
N ASP A 352 -13.71 -19.36 21.46
CA ASP A 352 -12.49 -18.68 21.86
C ASP A 352 -12.81 -17.59 22.88
N SER A 353 -11.84 -17.32 23.75
CA SER A 353 -11.88 -16.26 24.74
C SER A 353 -10.47 -15.90 25.19
N LEU A 354 -10.22 -14.60 25.38
CA LEU A 354 -8.96 -14.09 25.95
C LEU A 354 -9.09 -13.82 27.46
N ALA A 355 -10.30 -13.51 27.93
CA ALA A 355 -10.52 -13.02 29.29
C ALA A 355 -10.98 -14.11 30.28
N TYR A 356 -11.46 -15.24 29.80
CA TYR A 356 -12.05 -16.31 30.63
C TYR A 356 -11.27 -17.62 30.44
N GLY A 357 -11.13 -18.39 31.51
CA GLY A 357 -10.30 -19.60 31.54
C GLY A 357 -11.04 -20.88 31.93
N GLU A 358 -12.31 -20.77 32.33
CA GLU A 358 -13.17 -21.91 32.67
C GLU A 358 -14.53 -21.71 32.02
N PHE A 359 -15.11 -22.78 31.47
CA PHE A 359 -16.30 -22.71 30.63
C PHE A 359 -17.33 -23.79 30.96
N LYS A 360 -18.58 -23.48 30.58
CA LYS A 360 -19.70 -24.40 30.44
C LYS A 360 -20.43 -24.09 29.15
N ILE A 361 -20.96 -25.12 28.51
CA ILE A 361 -21.85 -24.99 27.36
C ILE A 361 -23.27 -25.18 27.85
N GLN A 362 -24.17 -24.31 27.46
CA GLN A 362 -25.60 -24.50 27.71
C GLN A 362 -26.27 -24.83 26.41
N VAL A 363 -27.07 -25.90 26.39
CA VAL A 363 -27.84 -26.35 25.24
C VAL A 363 -29.31 -26.43 25.66
N GLY A 364 -30.20 -25.80 24.90
CA GLY A 364 -31.61 -25.73 25.26
C GLY A 364 -32.52 -25.42 24.08
N VAL A 365 -33.83 -25.49 24.31
CA VAL A 365 -34.86 -25.17 23.31
C VAL A 365 -35.27 -23.69 23.37
N ASP A 366 -35.04 -23.01 24.50
CA ASP A 366 -35.30 -21.58 24.62
C ASP A 366 -34.11 -20.74 24.13
N LYS A 367 -34.39 -19.81 23.21
CA LYS A 367 -33.42 -18.84 22.69
C LYS A 367 -32.89 -17.88 23.76
N LYS A 368 -33.55 -17.72 24.90
CA LYS A 368 -33.10 -16.82 25.97
C LYS A 368 -32.41 -17.53 27.13
N PHE A 369 -32.64 -18.83 27.28
CA PHE A 369 -32.22 -19.65 28.42
C PHE A 369 -32.68 -19.03 29.75
N GLU A 370 -33.93 -18.57 29.78
CA GLU A 370 -34.55 -18.03 31.00
C GLU A 370 -35.14 -19.16 31.87
N ASP A 371 -35.67 -20.21 31.23
CA ASP A 371 -36.23 -21.38 31.92
C ASP A 371 -35.16 -22.46 32.16
N ALA A 372 -34.85 -22.71 33.43
CA ALA A 372 -33.89 -23.73 33.87
C ALA A 372 -34.32 -25.17 33.52
N GLY A 373 -35.60 -25.41 33.24
CA GLY A 373 -36.08 -26.72 32.75
C GLY A 373 -35.90 -26.91 31.24
N ALA A 374 -35.62 -25.84 30.49
CA ALA A 374 -35.58 -25.83 29.03
C ALA A 374 -34.14 -25.89 28.46
N TYR A 375 -33.13 -26.09 29.30
CA TYR A 375 -31.74 -26.28 28.90
C TYR A 375 -30.96 -27.15 29.89
N PHE A 376 -29.80 -27.62 29.47
CA PHE A 376 -28.85 -28.31 30.33
C PHE A 376 -27.42 -27.81 30.10
N ASP A 377 -26.54 -28.05 31.08
CA ASP A 377 -25.13 -27.65 31.07
C ASP A 377 -24.22 -28.81 30.63
N LEU A 378 -23.17 -28.52 29.88
CA LEU A 378 -22.07 -29.43 29.58
C LEU A 378 -20.74 -28.80 30.00
N PRO A 379 -19.96 -29.45 30.87
CA PRO A 379 -20.29 -30.67 31.62
C PRO A 379 -21.40 -30.44 32.67
N GLN A 380 -22.11 -31.50 33.03
CA GLN A 380 -23.18 -31.48 34.03
C GLN A 380 -22.65 -31.22 35.46
N GLY A 381 -23.51 -30.66 36.32
CA GLY A 381 -23.21 -30.38 37.73
C GLY A 381 -22.31 -29.17 37.94
N ASP A 382 -21.49 -29.17 38.99
CA ASP A 382 -20.63 -28.02 39.36
C ASP A 382 -19.30 -27.95 38.61
N ARG A 383 -19.09 -28.83 37.63
CA ARG A 383 -17.85 -28.93 36.86
C ARG A 383 -17.76 -27.85 35.79
N TRP A 384 -16.53 -27.41 35.52
CA TRP A 384 -16.19 -26.46 34.46
C TRP A 384 -14.96 -26.99 33.72
N ILE A 385 -14.85 -26.66 32.44
CA ILE A 385 -13.74 -27.09 31.57
C ILE A 385 -12.83 -25.91 31.26
N ALA A 386 -11.52 -26.15 31.24
CA ALA A 386 -10.53 -25.15 30.82
C ALA A 386 -10.32 -25.14 29.30
N ASP A 387 -10.64 -26.26 28.65
CA ASP A 387 -10.52 -26.41 27.21
C ASP A 387 -11.49 -25.47 26.48
N LYS A 388 -11.10 -25.02 25.29
CA LYS A 388 -11.91 -24.17 24.40
C LYS A 388 -12.69 -24.96 23.36
N GLU A 389 -12.72 -26.28 23.56
CA GLU A 389 -13.48 -27.21 22.76
C GLU A 389 -14.10 -28.28 23.65
N LEU A 390 -15.24 -28.80 23.21
CA LEU A 390 -15.90 -29.92 23.86
C LEU A 390 -16.46 -30.87 22.81
N VAL A 391 -16.11 -32.13 22.98
CA VAL A 391 -16.77 -33.26 22.35
C VAL A 391 -17.57 -33.99 23.44
N PRO A 392 -18.91 -33.86 23.46
CA PRO A 392 -19.74 -34.59 24.40
C PRO A 392 -19.58 -36.10 24.24
N LEU A 393 -19.81 -36.86 25.30
CA LEU A 393 -19.73 -38.32 25.22
C LEU A 393 -20.84 -38.86 24.31
N SER A 394 -20.56 -39.98 23.63
CA SER A 394 -21.53 -40.62 22.74
C SER A 394 -22.82 -40.93 23.50
N GLY A 395 -23.96 -40.48 22.95
CA GLY A 395 -25.29 -40.65 23.54
C GLY A 395 -25.69 -39.63 24.63
N GLU A 396 -24.75 -38.89 25.21
CA GLU A 396 -25.03 -37.87 26.24
C GLU A 396 -25.84 -36.72 25.64
N LEU A 397 -25.30 -36.05 24.63
CA LEU A 397 -25.96 -34.91 24.02
C LEU A 397 -27.19 -35.30 23.19
N PRO A 398 -27.15 -36.30 22.28
CA PRO A 398 -28.33 -36.70 21.51
C PRO A 398 -29.53 -37.06 22.40
N GLY A 399 -29.32 -37.86 23.45
CA GLY A 399 -30.41 -38.28 24.34
C GLY A 399 -31.05 -37.09 25.09
N MET A 400 -30.24 -36.21 25.66
CA MET A 400 -30.75 -35.02 26.36
C MET A 400 -31.40 -34.00 25.41
N ALA A 401 -30.80 -33.80 24.24
CA ALA A 401 -31.30 -32.91 23.20
C ALA A 401 -32.66 -33.38 22.67
N MET A 402 -32.80 -34.67 22.33
CA MET A 402 -34.06 -35.27 21.88
C MET A 402 -35.13 -35.20 22.96
N GLY A 403 -34.80 -35.54 24.20
CA GLY A 403 -35.75 -35.46 25.32
C GLY A 403 -36.28 -34.05 25.56
N LEU A 404 -35.43 -33.02 25.46
CA LEU A 404 -35.86 -31.62 25.53
C LEU A 404 -36.75 -31.22 24.33
N MET A 405 -36.34 -31.59 23.12
CA MET A 405 -37.11 -31.29 21.91
C MET A 405 -38.52 -31.91 21.94
N GLU A 406 -38.64 -33.16 22.38
CA GLU A 406 -39.92 -33.86 22.56
C GLU A 406 -40.77 -33.20 23.65
N SER A 407 -40.19 -32.91 24.81
CA SER A 407 -40.91 -32.35 25.97
C SER A 407 -41.49 -30.96 25.70
N PHE A 408 -40.84 -30.17 24.85
CA PHE A 408 -41.24 -28.80 24.52
C PHE A 408 -41.81 -28.65 23.10
N GLU A 409 -42.01 -29.77 22.38
CA GLU A 409 -42.51 -29.81 20.99
C GLU A 409 -41.74 -28.89 20.03
N GLN A 410 -40.41 -28.83 20.18
CA GLN A 410 -39.52 -28.03 19.34
C GLN A 410 -38.56 -28.91 18.55
N ASN A 411 -38.19 -28.47 17.35
CA ASN A 411 -37.25 -29.17 16.46
C ASN A 411 -35.91 -28.45 16.29
N LYS A 412 -35.66 -27.44 17.12
CA LYS A 412 -34.51 -26.55 17.02
C LYS A 412 -33.93 -26.33 18.41
N LEU A 413 -32.61 -26.40 18.48
CA LEU A 413 -31.84 -26.18 19.69
C LEU A 413 -31.01 -24.93 19.56
N HIS A 414 -30.74 -24.35 20.72
CA HIS A 414 -29.90 -23.19 20.92
C HIS A 414 -28.74 -23.59 21.82
N TRP A 415 -27.58 -22.99 21.57
CA TRP A 415 -26.43 -23.15 22.44
C TRP A 415 -25.69 -21.85 22.66
N ARG A 416 -25.05 -21.77 23.82
CA ARG A 416 -24.16 -20.68 24.22
C ARG A 416 -23.08 -21.20 25.15
N VAL A 417 -22.02 -20.42 25.32
CA VAL A 417 -20.95 -20.68 26.25
C VAL A 417 -21.03 -19.66 27.38
N VAL A 418 -20.96 -20.15 28.61
CA VAL A 418 -20.77 -19.37 29.82
C VAL A 418 -19.32 -19.52 30.24
N GLY A 419 -18.59 -18.41 30.30
CA GLY A 419 -17.23 -18.38 30.80
C GLY A 419 -17.18 -17.77 32.20
N ARG A 420 -16.30 -18.29 33.06
CA ARG A 420 -16.02 -17.71 34.38
C ARG A 420 -14.53 -17.43 34.57
N GLN A 421 -14.26 -16.42 35.38
CA GLN A 421 -12.93 -16.12 35.91
C GLN A 421 -12.79 -16.69 37.33
N ALA A 422 -11.55 -16.84 37.79
CA ALA A 422 -11.26 -17.20 39.19
C ALA A 422 -11.85 -16.19 40.21
N SER A 423 -12.07 -14.94 39.78
CA SER A 423 -12.73 -13.90 40.57
C SER A 423 -14.24 -14.11 40.76
N GLY A 424 -14.84 -15.09 40.07
CA GLY A 424 -16.28 -15.35 40.04
C GLY A 424 -17.04 -14.53 39.01
N ARG A 425 -16.39 -13.61 38.30
CA ARG A 425 -17.01 -12.88 37.18
C ARG A 425 -17.35 -13.83 36.05
N GLN A 426 -18.55 -13.70 35.49
CA GLN A 426 -19.01 -14.50 34.35
C GLN A 426 -19.29 -13.65 33.12
N ALA A 427 -19.14 -14.26 31.94
CA ALA A 427 -19.62 -13.75 30.68
C ALA A 427 -20.37 -14.84 29.92
N ILE A 428 -21.26 -14.39 29.04
CA ILE A 428 -22.05 -15.26 28.18
C ILE A 428 -21.73 -14.90 26.75
N SER A 429 -21.52 -15.90 25.91
CA SER A 429 -21.32 -15.73 24.47
C SER A 429 -22.60 -15.25 23.77
N GLU A 430 -22.51 -15.07 22.46
CA GLU A 430 -23.71 -15.09 21.64
C GLU A 430 -24.44 -16.44 21.72
N ILE A 431 -25.67 -16.46 21.23
CA ILE A 431 -26.48 -17.67 21.14
C ILE A 431 -26.51 -18.08 19.68
N ARG A 432 -26.16 -19.33 19.42
CA ARG A 432 -26.32 -19.94 18.10
C ARG A 432 -27.34 -21.05 18.13
N SER A 433 -27.86 -21.38 16.97
CA SER A 433 -28.82 -22.47 16.83
C SER A 433 -28.30 -23.63 16.00
N PHE A 434 -28.81 -24.82 16.26
CA PHE A 434 -28.56 -26.01 15.48
C PHE A 434 -29.78 -26.94 15.51
N THR A 435 -29.80 -27.94 14.63
CA THR A 435 -30.78 -29.02 14.63
C THR A 435 -30.08 -30.37 14.69
N VAL A 436 -30.80 -31.39 15.14
CA VAL A 436 -30.35 -32.78 15.11
C VAL A 436 -31.26 -33.54 14.16
N LYS A 437 -30.67 -34.15 13.13
CA LYS A 437 -31.38 -35.00 12.19
C LYS A 437 -31.45 -36.41 12.77
N PRO A 438 -32.65 -36.98 12.96
CA PRO A 438 -32.80 -38.35 13.43
C PRO A 438 -32.10 -39.34 12.50
N ALA A 439 -31.49 -40.38 13.07
CA ALA A 439 -30.97 -41.50 12.30
C ALA A 439 -32.13 -42.15 11.53
N LYS A 440 -31.89 -42.54 10.26
CA LYS A 440 -32.85 -43.38 9.56
C LYS A 440 -32.96 -44.72 10.31
N PRO A 441 -34.17 -45.26 10.53
CA PRO A 441 -34.27 -46.61 11.06
C PRO A 441 -33.56 -47.56 10.09
N GLU A 442 -32.62 -48.34 10.60
CA GLU A 442 -32.05 -49.47 9.86
C GLU A 442 -33.21 -50.44 9.57
N GLY A 443 -33.50 -50.62 8.29
CA GLY A 443 -34.57 -51.50 7.80
C GLY A 443 -34.10 -52.94 7.64
#